data_AF-A0A126UXC5-F1
#
_entry.id   AF-A0A126UXC5-F1
#
_cell.length_a   1.000
_cell.length_b   1.000
_cell.length_c   1.000
_cell.angle_alpha   90.00
_cell.angle_beta   90.00
_cell.angle_gamma   90.00
#
_symmetry.space_group_name_H-M   'P 1'
#
loop_
_entity.id
_entity.type
_entity.pdbx_description
1 polymer ?
#
loop_
_entity_poly.entity_id
_entity_poly.type
_entity_poly.pdbx_seq_one_letter_code
_entity_poly.pdbx_strand_id
1 'polypeptide(L)'
;MGSSSQTVTEVETLLATRPMATLALDADNMAERMALADLCIGAGGMTSWERCCLGLPAMAICTADNQKAVLDALDRAGAVTALSLEQARNPNILHHALIRTISKCQNMSKAAAGLCDGLGAGRVMDVLDAKLRPMELGDTKTLFEWRNQSHIRAASLDTDELVWSDHESWMQKTSRGNEGLWMIYSEGSRDLGHVNAQIVAGKTWSWGFYVGAENPPRGAGQRMLAAFLKVLFDRRDVIALEAKVRVENTRSIALHKRFGFRQIGDDDPQVLAFRLDRCDVKLAAGFWQPVKGENSDAP
;
A
#
# COMPACT_ATOMS: atom_id res chain seq x y z
N MET A 1 -23.68 1.21 23.16
CA MET A 1 -24.62 1.69 22.12
C MET A 1 -24.73 3.20 22.22
N GLY A 2 -25.28 3.90 21.21
CA GLY A 2 -25.49 5.35 21.31
C GLY A 2 -26.59 5.68 22.31
N SER A 3 -26.43 6.71 23.15
CA SER A 3 -27.49 7.15 24.09
C SER A 3 -28.77 7.60 23.37
N SER A 4 -28.67 8.01 22.11
CA SER A 4 -29.79 8.38 21.24
C SER A 4 -30.51 7.19 20.58
N SER A 5 -30.11 5.95 20.88
CA SER A 5 -30.75 4.78 20.29
C SER A 5 -32.19 4.61 20.80
N GLN A 6 -33.11 4.30 19.89
CA GLN A 6 -34.53 4.11 20.19
C GLN A 6 -34.80 2.92 21.14
N THR A 7 -33.83 2.02 21.33
CA THR A 7 -33.97 0.80 22.13
C THR A 7 -33.28 0.87 23.48
N VAL A 8 -32.74 2.02 23.91
CA VAL A 8 -32.04 2.14 25.22
C VAL A 8 -32.93 1.67 26.36
N THR A 9 -34.16 2.18 26.47
CA THR A 9 -35.10 1.83 27.55
C THR A 9 -35.45 0.34 27.57
N GLU A 10 -35.58 -0.29 26.40
CA GLU A 10 -35.85 -1.72 26.28
C GLU A 10 -34.65 -2.55 26.78
N VAL A 11 -33.43 -2.14 26.43
CA VAL A 11 -32.21 -2.81 26.87
C VAL A 11 -32.00 -2.65 28.38
N GLU A 12 -32.23 -1.46 28.95
CA GLU A 12 -32.16 -1.23 30.40
C GLU A 12 -33.14 -2.14 31.16
N THR A 13 -34.38 -2.25 30.67
CA THR A 13 -35.40 -3.13 31.25
C THR A 13 -34.97 -4.60 31.20
N LEU A 14 -34.37 -5.03 30.09
CA LEU A 14 -33.84 -6.38 29.92
C LEU A 14 -32.70 -6.69 30.91
N LEU A 15 -31.86 -5.70 31.20
CA LEU A 15 -30.69 -5.85 32.07
C LEU A 15 -31.03 -5.85 33.56
N ALA A 16 -32.17 -5.29 33.98
CA ALA A 16 -32.63 -5.31 35.37
C ALA A 16 -32.70 -6.73 35.98
N THR A 17 -32.80 -7.76 35.14
CA THR A 17 -32.86 -9.18 35.57
C THR A 17 -31.55 -9.95 35.29
N ARG A 18 -30.48 -9.28 34.85
CA ARG A 18 -29.21 -9.90 34.42
C ARG A 18 -28.02 -9.26 35.15
N PRO A 19 -27.69 -9.70 36.37
CA PRO A 19 -26.67 -9.05 37.21
C PRO A 19 -25.24 -9.12 36.62
N MET A 20 -25.00 -10.02 35.67
CA MET A 20 -23.70 -10.17 34.99
C MET A 20 -23.58 -9.33 33.71
N ALA A 21 -24.60 -8.56 33.34
CA ALA A 21 -24.62 -7.79 32.11
C ALA A 21 -24.59 -6.28 32.42
N THR A 22 -23.73 -5.56 31.72
CA THR A 22 -23.54 -4.12 31.89
C THR A 22 -23.89 -3.38 30.60
N LEU A 23 -24.57 -2.24 30.71
CA LEU A 23 -24.81 -1.34 29.59
C LEU A 23 -23.74 -0.23 29.58
N ALA A 24 -23.12 -0.02 28.42
CA ALA A 24 -22.31 1.15 28.16
C ALA A 24 -22.94 1.98 27.04
N LEU A 25 -23.28 3.24 27.35
CA LEU A 25 -23.76 4.24 26.40
C LEU A 25 -22.59 5.15 26.00
N ASP A 26 -22.49 5.50 24.72
CA ASP A 26 -21.49 6.41 24.16
C ASP A 26 -20.04 6.14 24.63
N ALA A 27 -19.66 4.85 24.70
CA ALA A 27 -18.36 4.45 25.20
C ALA A 27 -17.21 5.06 24.37
N ASP A 28 -16.31 5.77 25.04
CA ASP A 28 -15.09 6.37 24.49
C ASP A 28 -13.85 5.46 24.68
N ASN A 29 -13.96 4.41 25.51
CA ASN A 29 -12.89 3.44 25.80
C ASN A 29 -13.07 2.09 25.08
N MET A 30 -13.57 2.09 23.84
CA MET A 30 -13.85 0.85 23.09
C MET A 30 -12.60 -0.02 22.87
N ALA A 31 -11.43 0.58 22.65
CA ALA A 31 -10.19 -0.17 22.45
C ALA A 31 -9.82 -0.99 23.70
N GLU A 32 -9.91 -0.39 24.89
CA GLU A 32 -9.66 -1.08 26.16
C GLU A 32 -10.65 -2.23 26.37
N ARG A 33 -11.95 -1.98 26.13
CA ARG A 33 -13.00 -3.00 26.26
C ARG A 33 -12.78 -4.19 25.34
N MET A 34 -12.37 -3.94 24.09
CA MET A 34 -12.05 -5.00 23.15
C MET A 34 -10.80 -5.78 23.56
N ALA A 35 -9.77 -5.11 24.05
CA ALA A 35 -8.54 -5.76 24.52
C ALA A 35 -8.77 -6.67 25.74
N LEU A 36 -9.75 -6.34 26.58
CA LEU A 36 -10.13 -7.13 27.76
C LEU A 36 -11.16 -8.23 27.47
N ALA A 37 -11.77 -8.25 26.28
CA ALA A 37 -12.80 -9.22 25.94
C ALA A 37 -12.22 -10.53 25.39
N ASP A 38 -12.84 -11.66 25.72
CA ASP A 38 -12.50 -12.96 25.14
C ASP A 38 -13.19 -13.21 23.79
N LEU A 39 -14.35 -12.57 23.58
CA LEU A 39 -15.22 -12.75 22.43
C LEU A 39 -16.05 -11.49 22.20
N CYS A 40 -16.18 -11.06 20.93
CA CYS A 40 -17.11 -10.02 20.53
C CYS A 40 -18.30 -10.58 19.75
N ILE A 41 -19.51 -10.06 20.02
CA ILE A 41 -20.69 -10.26 19.18
C ILE A 41 -21.17 -8.89 18.73
N GLY A 42 -21.29 -8.66 17.42
CA GLY A 42 -21.70 -7.34 16.92
C GLY A 42 -21.92 -7.28 15.41
N ALA A 43 -22.20 -6.09 14.88
CA ALA A 43 -22.43 -5.92 13.44
C ALA A 43 -21.13 -6.01 12.61
N GLY A 44 -21.28 -6.32 11.32
CA GLY A 44 -20.19 -6.49 10.34
C GLY A 44 -19.66 -5.23 9.67
N GLY A 45 -19.58 -4.11 10.40
CA GLY A 45 -19.08 -2.83 9.88
C GLY A 45 -17.56 -2.66 9.99
N MET A 46 -17.11 -1.40 10.00
CA MET A 46 -15.70 -1.01 10.13
C MET A 46 -15.03 -1.54 11.40
N THR A 47 -15.78 -1.70 12.49
CA THR A 47 -15.33 -2.32 13.74
C THR A 47 -14.77 -3.74 13.53
N SER A 48 -15.09 -4.41 12.42
CA SER A 48 -14.47 -5.69 12.08
C SER A 48 -12.94 -5.57 11.94
N TRP A 49 -12.44 -4.46 11.40
CA TRP A 49 -11.00 -4.23 11.28
C TRP A 49 -10.33 -3.95 12.63
N GLU A 50 -11.02 -3.25 13.53
CA GLU A 50 -10.55 -3.03 14.91
C GLU A 50 -10.45 -4.36 15.68
N ARG A 51 -11.45 -5.24 15.53
CA ARG A 51 -11.41 -6.60 16.10
C ARG A 51 -10.29 -7.43 15.50
N CYS A 52 -10.10 -7.37 14.19
CA CYS A 52 -8.97 -8.02 13.52
C CYS A 52 -7.63 -7.50 14.05
N CYS A 53 -7.47 -6.19 14.19
CA CYS A 53 -6.28 -5.56 14.74
C CYS A 53 -5.91 -6.08 16.13
N LEU A 54 -6.90 -6.34 16.98
CA LEU A 54 -6.69 -6.86 18.33
C LEU A 54 -6.65 -8.39 18.38
N GLY A 55 -6.86 -9.08 17.24
CA GLY A 55 -7.01 -10.54 17.21
C GLY A 55 -8.19 -11.02 18.04
N LEU A 56 -9.23 -10.20 18.24
CA LEU A 56 -10.39 -10.52 19.08
C LEU A 56 -11.33 -11.47 18.32
N PRO A 57 -11.55 -12.72 18.80
CA PRO A 57 -12.52 -13.62 18.20
C PRO A 57 -13.90 -12.96 18.13
N ALA A 58 -14.61 -13.13 17.01
CA ALA A 58 -15.85 -12.41 16.80
C ALA A 58 -16.92 -13.24 16.07
N MET A 59 -18.16 -13.10 16.54
CA MET A 59 -19.35 -13.43 15.77
C MET A 59 -19.93 -12.13 15.22
N ALA A 60 -20.00 -12.02 13.90
CA ALA A 60 -20.41 -10.80 13.21
C ALA A 60 -21.74 -10.99 12.48
N ILE A 61 -22.74 -10.17 12.82
CA ILE A 61 -24.08 -10.22 12.24
C ILE A 61 -24.15 -9.20 11.11
N CYS A 62 -24.51 -9.66 9.91
CA CYS A 62 -24.77 -8.82 8.75
C CYS A 62 -26.09 -8.07 8.96
N THR A 63 -26.02 -6.79 9.31
CA THR A 63 -27.21 -5.96 9.58
C THR A 63 -27.64 -5.12 8.36
N ALA A 64 -26.79 -5.03 7.33
CA ALA A 64 -27.04 -4.28 6.11
C ALA A 64 -26.32 -4.93 4.92
N ASP A 65 -26.90 -4.84 3.71
CA ASP A 65 -26.39 -5.54 2.51
C ASP A 65 -24.97 -5.15 2.14
N ASN A 66 -24.56 -3.91 2.42
CA ASN A 66 -23.20 -3.42 2.17
C ASN A 66 -22.12 -4.07 3.05
N GLN A 67 -22.50 -4.81 4.10
CA GLN A 67 -21.55 -5.55 4.97
C GLN A 67 -21.27 -6.97 4.46
N LYS A 68 -22.14 -7.52 3.60
CA LYS A 68 -22.11 -8.94 3.21
C LYS A 68 -20.78 -9.37 2.61
N ALA A 69 -20.28 -8.64 1.62
CA ALA A 69 -19.05 -8.99 0.92
C ALA A 69 -17.83 -9.04 1.85
N VAL A 70 -17.74 -8.09 2.80
CA VAL A 70 -16.65 -8.03 3.79
C VAL A 70 -16.76 -9.18 4.78
N LEU A 71 -17.97 -9.45 5.30
CA LEU A 71 -18.20 -10.56 6.22
C LEU A 71 -17.93 -11.92 5.58
N ASP A 72 -18.36 -12.14 4.34
CA ASP A 72 -18.09 -13.38 3.60
C ASP A 72 -16.59 -13.57 3.36
N ALA A 73 -15.83 -12.49 3.17
CA ALA A 73 -14.37 -12.56 3.06
C ALA A 73 -13.70 -12.89 4.41
N LEU A 74 -14.14 -12.25 5.50
CA LEU A 74 -13.59 -12.48 6.84
C LEU A 74 -13.92 -13.89 7.36
N ASP A 75 -15.12 -14.39 7.12
CA ASP A 75 -15.54 -15.75 7.51
C ASP A 75 -14.74 -16.81 6.75
N ARG A 76 -14.54 -16.63 5.44
CA ARG A 76 -13.66 -17.50 4.62
C ARG A 76 -12.21 -17.46 5.08
N ALA A 77 -11.72 -16.32 5.53
CA ALA A 77 -10.39 -16.20 6.12
C ALA A 77 -10.29 -16.81 7.54
N GLY A 78 -11.42 -17.24 8.12
CA GLY A 78 -11.50 -17.79 9.47
C GLY A 78 -11.38 -16.74 10.58
N ALA A 79 -11.44 -15.45 10.25
CA ALA A 79 -11.26 -14.34 11.18
C ALA A 79 -12.52 -13.99 11.98
N VAL A 80 -13.70 -14.36 11.49
CA VAL A 80 -14.99 -14.17 12.17
C VAL A 80 -15.88 -15.39 11.96
N THR A 81 -16.95 -15.49 12.73
CA THR A 81 -18.13 -16.28 12.37
C THR A 81 -19.23 -15.34 11.87
N ALA A 82 -19.50 -15.34 10.58
CA ALA A 82 -20.54 -14.49 10.00
C ALA A 82 -21.94 -15.13 10.11
N LEU A 83 -22.94 -14.31 10.44
CA LEU A 83 -24.36 -14.69 10.43
C LEU A 83 -25.19 -13.63 9.70
N SER A 84 -26.25 -14.05 9.01
CA SER A 84 -27.31 -13.11 8.60
C SER A 84 -28.15 -12.70 9.80
N LEU A 85 -28.89 -11.59 9.67
CA LEU A 85 -29.83 -11.15 10.71
C LEU A 85 -30.92 -12.22 10.99
N GLU A 86 -31.38 -12.93 9.96
CA GLU A 86 -32.35 -14.02 10.09
C GLU A 86 -31.77 -15.20 10.90
N GLN A 87 -30.53 -15.60 10.60
CA GLN A 87 -29.82 -16.64 11.34
C GLN A 87 -29.62 -16.26 12.80
N ALA A 88 -29.25 -15.00 13.08
CA ALA A 88 -29.04 -14.51 14.43
C ALA A 88 -30.33 -14.44 15.27
N ARG A 89 -31.50 -14.31 14.63
CA ARG A 89 -32.82 -14.32 15.30
C ARG A 89 -33.28 -15.72 15.70
N ASN A 90 -32.68 -16.77 15.15
CA ASN A 90 -32.99 -18.15 15.51
C ASN A 90 -32.11 -18.60 16.71
N PRO A 91 -32.68 -18.87 17.90
CA PRO A 91 -31.88 -19.20 19.09
C PRO A 91 -30.99 -20.43 18.93
N ASN A 92 -31.44 -21.45 18.19
CA ASN A 92 -30.66 -22.68 17.98
C ASN A 92 -29.47 -22.41 17.06
N ILE A 93 -29.67 -21.62 16.00
CA ILE A 93 -28.57 -21.24 15.10
C ILE A 93 -27.56 -20.37 15.83
N LEU A 94 -28.04 -19.37 16.58
CA LEU A 94 -27.18 -18.49 17.37
C LEU A 94 -26.37 -19.26 18.42
N HIS A 95 -27.00 -20.19 19.12
CA HIS A 95 -26.32 -21.05 20.10
C HIS A 95 -25.23 -21.92 19.45
N HIS A 96 -25.54 -22.60 18.35
CA HIS A 96 -24.55 -23.41 17.63
C HIS A 96 -23.40 -22.56 17.08
N ALA A 97 -23.71 -21.37 16.56
CA ALA A 97 -22.69 -20.45 16.07
C ALA A 97 -21.76 -20.01 17.21
N LEU A 98 -22.30 -19.66 18.38
CA LEU A 98 -21.53 -19.28 19.56
C LEU A 98 -20.56 -20.40 19.99
N ILE A 99 -21.04 -21.64 20.13
CA ILE A 99 -20.19 -22.80 20.48
C ILE A 99 -19.10 -23.02 19.43
N ARG A 100 -19.44 -22.89 18.14
CA ARG A 100 -18.48 -23.00 17.04
C ARG A 100 -17.42 -21.89 17.09
N THR A 101 -17.79 -20.65 17.42
CA THR A 101 -16.85 -19.54 17.54
C THR A 101 -15.92 -19.78 18.73
N ILE A 102 -16.46 -20.14 19.89
CA ILE A 102 -15.68 -20.42 21.11
C ILE A 102 -14.66 -21.55 20.86
N SER A 103 -15.10 -22.66 20.29
CA SER A 103 -14.22 -23.81 19.99
C SER A 103 -13.08 -23.48 19.00
N LYS A 104 -13.21 -22.39 18.23
CA LYS A 104 -12.21 -21.94 17.25
C LYS A 104 -11.46 -20.68 17.68
N CYS A 105 -11.68 -20.15 18.89
CA CYS A 105 -11.18 -18.83 19.30
C CYS A 105 -9.68 -18.63 19.04
N GLN A 106 -8.82 -19.60 19.39
CA GLN A 106 -7.37 -19.47 19.18
C GLN A 106 -6.99 -19.35 17.70
N ASN A 107 -7.61 -20.14 16.83
CA ASN A 107 -7.33 -20.09 15.39
C ASN A 107 -7.93 -18.83 14.75
N MET A 108 -9.13 -18.45 15.20
CA MET A 108 -9.78 -17.22 14.76
C MET A 108 -8.98 -15.98 15.15
N SER A 109 -8.46 -15.93 16.38
CA SER A 109 -7.62 -14.84 16.87
C SER A 109 -6.38 -14.66 16.00
N LYS A 110 -5.65 -15.76 15.71
CA LYS A 110 -4.49 -15.75 14.82
C LYS A 110 -4.84 -15.29 13.41
N ALA A 111 -5.94 -15.80 12.85
CA ALA A 111 -6.40 -15.42 11.53
C ALA A 111 -6.76 -13.93 11.46
N ALA A 112 -7.49 -13.43 12.46
CA ALA A 112 -7.92 -12.05 12.55
C ALA A 112 -6.73 -11.08 12.67
N ALA A 113 -5.78 -11.37 13.57
CA ALA A 113 -4.54 -10.60 13.74
C ALA A 113 -3.65 -10.60 12.50
N GLY A 114 -3.71 -11.68 11.69
CA GLY A 114 -2.98 -11.78 10.42
C GLY A 114 -3.55 -10.89 9.30
N LEU A 115 -4.79 -10.39 9.42
CA LEU A 115 -5.44 -9.59 8.38
C LEU A 115 -5.30 -8.08 8.58
N CYS A 116 -5.16 -7.62 9.82
CA CYS A 116 -5.04 -6.20 10.15
C CYS A 116 -4.01 -6.00 11.25
N ASP A 117 -2.98 -5.21 10.97
CA ASP A 117 -1.86 -4.96 11.90
C ASP A 117 -1.95 -3.63 12.63
N GLY A 118 -3.00 -2.83 12.38
CA GLY A 118 -3.20 -1.53 13.01
C GLY A 118 -2.26 -0.40 12.54
N LEU A 119 -1.33 -0.67 11.62
CA LEU A 119 -0.31 0.31 11.18
C LEU A 119 -0.77 1.17 9.99
N GLY A 120 -2.04 1.04 9.57
CA GLY A 120 -2.57 1.69 8.37
C GLY A 120 -2.48 3.22 8.40
N ALA A 121 -2.81 3.85 9.53
CA ALA A 121 -2.74 5.32 9.65
C ALA A 121 -1.31 5.85 9.47
N GLY A 122 -0.33 5.20 10.12
CA GLY A 122 1.09 5.55 9.97
C GLY A 122 1.55 5.42 8.52
N ARG A 123 1.20 4.32 7.84
CA ARG A 123 1.52 4.14 6.41
C ARG A 123 0.93 5.21 5.51
N VAL A 124 -0.27 5.70 5.82
CA VAL A 124 -0.89 6.80 5.05
C VAL A 124 -0.10 8.09 5.29
N MET A 125 0.27 8.39 6.54
CA MET A 125 1.08 9.57 6.85
C MET A 125 2.45 9.52 6.16
N ASP A 126 3.14 8.37 6.19
CA ASP A 126 4.43 8.19 5.51
C ASP A 126 4.35 8.49 4.02
N VAL A 127 3.24 8.10 3.37
CA VAL A 127 2.98 8.37 1.95
C VAL A 127 2.62 9.84 1.69
N LEU A 128 1.90 10.49 2.61
CA LEU A 128 1.60 11.91 2.49
C LEU A 128 2.85 12.78 2.64
N ASP A 129 3.80 12.34 3.47
CA ASP A 129 5.11 12.98 3.66
C ASP A 129 6.16 12.52 2.63
N ALA A 130 5.76 11.74 1.63
CA ALA A 130 6.67 11.24 0.62
C ALA A 130 7.35 12.38 -0.15
N LYS A 131 8.66 12.30 -0.31
CA LYS A 131 9.46 13.35 -0.95
C LYS A 131 10.57 12.79 -1.82
N LEU A 132 10.97 13.62 -2.78
CA LEU A 132 12.22 13.49 -3.50
C LEU A 132 13.18 14.57 -3.01
N ARG A 133 14.38 14.18 -2.64
CA ARG A 133 15.48 15.10 -2.36
C ARG A 133 16.64 14.85 -3.32
N PRO A 134 17.45 15.87 -3.66
CA PRO A 134 18.70 15.64 -4.36
C PRO A 134 19.58 14.62 -3.63
N MET A 135 20.29 13.83 -4.41
CA MET A 135 21.35 12.95 -3.91
C MET A 135 22.53 13.79 -3.39
N GLU A 136 23.08 13.39 -2.25
CA GLU A 136 24.22 14.03 -1.60
C GLU A 136 25.40 13.06 -1.46
N LEU A 137 26.61 13.57 -1.20
CA LEU A 137 27.79 12.72 -0.98
C LEU A 137 27.65 11.80 0.25
N GLY A 138 26.79 12.17 1.22
CA GLY A 138 26.47 11.29 2.35
C GLY A 138 25.77 9.99 1.93
N ASP A 139 25.12 9.97 0.76
CA ASP A 139 24.36 8.82 0.27
C ASP A 139 25.24 7.74 -0.39
N THR A 140 26.54 7.99 -0.60
CA THR A 140 27.45 7.12 -1.38
C THR A 140 27.42 5.68 -0.89
N LYS A 141 27.53 5.47 0.43
CA LYS A 141 27.52 4.12 0.99
C LYS A 141 26.18 3.41 0.77
N THR A 142 25.08 4.09 1.04
CA THR A 142 23.73 3.54 0.90
C THR A 142 23.42 3.18 -0.55
N LEU A 143 23.76 4.05 -1.50
CA LEU A 143 23.55 3.78 -2.93
C LEU A 143 24.41 2.62 -3.43
N PHE A 144 25.67 2.54 -2.99
CA PHE A 144 26.53 1.41 -3.29
C PHE A 144 25.93 0.08 -2.80
N GLU A 145 25.54 0.04 -1.52
CA GLU A 145 24.96 -1.15 -0.90
C GLU A 145 23.66 -1.55 -1.59
N TRP A 146 22.75 -0.60 -1.84
CA TRP A 146 21.51 -0.84 -2.57
C TRP A 146 21.76 -1.38 -3.96
N ARG A 147 22.63 -0.73 -4.75
CA ARG A 147 22.88 -1.12 -6.14
C ARG A 147 23.55 -2.49 -6.28
N ASN A 148 24.30 -2.93 -5.26
CA ASN A 148 24.94 -4.25 -5.22
C ASN A 148 24.04 -5.39 -4.72
N GLN A 149 22.84 -5.10 -4.19
CA GLN A 149 21.88 -6.14 -3.85
C GLN A 149 21.57 -7.02 -5.08
N SER A 150 21.63 -8.34 -4.89
CA SER A 150 21.54 -9.32 -5.98
C SER A 150 20.30 -9.14 -6.85
N HIS A 151 19.15 -8.87 -6.24
CA HIS A 151 17.90 -8.67 -6.97
C HIS A 151 17.85 -7.34 -7.74
N ILE A 152 18.57 -6.30 -7.31
CA ILE A 152 18.69 -5.04 -8.05
C ILE A 152 19.63 -5.23 -9.24
N ARG A 153 20.77 -5.90 -9.05
CA ARG A 153 21.69 -6.23 -10.14
C ARG A 153 21.02 -7.06 -11.22
N ALA A 154 20.30 -8.12 -10.85
CA ALA A 154 19.59 -8.98 -11.80
C ALA A 154 18.52 -8.24 -12.63
N ALA A 155 17.97 -7.14 -12.11
CA ALA A 155 16.96 -6.32 -12.78
C ALA A 155 17.55 -5.09 -13.51
N SER A 156 18.84 -4.80 -13.34
CA SER A 156 19.55 -3.66 -13.92
C SER A 156 20.13 -4.01 -15.29
N LEU A 157 20.30 -3.03 -16.18
CA LEU A 157 20.93 -3.24 -17.49
C LEU A 157 22.39 -3.68 -17.36
N ASP A 158 23.08 -3.13 -16.37
CA ASP A 158 24.41 -3.55 -15.96
C ASP A 158 24.29 -4.44 -14.72
N THR A 159 24.65 -5.72 -14.85
CA THR A 159 24.51 -6.73 -13.79
C THR A 159 25.77 -6.87 -12.94
N ASP A 160 26.86 -6.20 -13.31
CA ASP A 160 28.13 -6.36 -12.63
C ASP A 160 28.08 -5.78 -11.20
N GLU A 161 28.96 -6.30 -10.36
CA GLU A 161 29.13 -5.75 -9.02
C GLU A 161 29.86 -4.41 -9.11
N LEU A 162 29.31 -3.40 -8.45
CA LEU A 162 29.99 -2.12 -8.33
C LEU A 162 31.25 -2.29 -7.50
N VAL A 163 32.34 -1.73 -8.00
CA VAL A 163 33.59 -1.53 -7.27
C VAL A 163 33.51 -0.21 -6.50
N TRP A 164 33.90 -0.24 -5.22
CA TRP A 164 33.76 0.92 -4.32
C TRP A 164 34.47 2.18 -4.83
N SER A 165 35.71 2.06 -5.28
CA SER A 165 36.51 3.19 -5.79
C SER A 165 35.86 3.89 -6.98
N ASP A 166 35.26 3.10 -7.86
CA ASP A 166 34.63 3.59 -9.09
C ASP A 166 33.30 4.28 -8.75
N HIS A 167 32.53 3.69 -7.83
CA HIS A 167 31.29 4.28 -7.35
C HIS A 167 31.53 5.59 -6.59
N GLU A 168 32.56 5.66 -5.74
CA GLU A 168 32.93 6.88 -5.03
C GLU A 168 33.34 8.00 -5.99
N SER A 169 34.15 7.68 -6.99
CA SER A 169 34.54 8.62 -8.05
C SER A 169 33.34 9.11 -8.85
N TRP A 170 32.41 8.21 -9.19
CA TRP A 170 31.16 8.54 -9.85
C TRP A 170 30.28 9.47 -9.00
N MET A 171 30.16 9.22 -7.70
CA MET A 171 29.41 10.08 -6.76
C MET A 171 30.00 11.50 -6.68
N GLN A 172 31.33 11.61 -6.62
CA GLN A 172 32.01 12.92 -6.59
C GLN A 172 31.78 13.72 -7.87
N LYS A 173 31.82 13.06 -9.04
CA LYS A 173 31.53 13.72 -10.32
C LYS A 173 30.06 14.13 -10.42
N THR A 174 29.16 13.22 -10.08
CA THR A 174 27.72 13.39 -10.27
C THR A 174 27.13 14.42 -9.32
N SER A 175 27.54 14.44 -8.05
CA SER A 175 27.09 15.43 -7.06
C SER A 175 27.48 16.87 -7.38
N ARG A 176 28.49 17.08 -8.24
CA ARG A 176 28.95 18.40 -8.70
C ARG A 176 28.41 18.78 -10.08
N GLY A 177 27.83 17.82 -10.80
CA GLY A 177 27.35 18.00 -12.16
C GLY A 177 25.94 18.58 -12.23
N ASN A 178 25.58 19.12 -13.39
CA ASN A 178 24.22 19.56 -13.76
C ASN A 178 23.72 18.78 -15.00
N GLU A 179 24.29 17.63 -15.29
CA GLU A 179 24.02 16.87 -16.53
C GLU A 179 22.78 15.96 -16.43
N GLY A 180 22.05 16.03 -15.32
CA GLY A 180 20.89 15.19 -15.05
C GLY A 180 20.25 15.47 -13.68
N LEU A 181 19.36 14.57 -13.29
CA LEU A 181 18.70 14.54 -12.00
C LEU A 181 19.07 13.24 -11.30
N TRP A 182 19.53 13.31 -10.05
CA TRP A 182 19.79 12.17 -9.19
C TRP A 182 19.15 12.44 -7.84
N MET A 183 18.17 11.63 -7.48
CA MET A 183 17.28 11.91 -6.36
C MET A 183 17.11 10.67 -5.49
N ILE A 184 16.96 10.90 -4.20
CA ILE A 184 16.54 9.91 -3.21
C ILE A 184 15.05 10.09 -2.95
N TYR A 185 14.32 8.98 -2.99
CA TYR A 185 12.91 8.90 -2.64
C TYR A 185 12.76 8.43 -1.21
N SER A 186 11.97 9.16 -0.42
CA SER A 186 11.73 8.88 1.00
C SER A 186 10.24 8.88 1.30
N GLU A 187 9.81 8.04 2.24
CA GLU A 187 8.47 8.06 2.86
C GLU A 187 8.64 8.19 4.38
N GLY A 188 7.97 9.17 4.99
CA GLY A 188 8.25 9.58 6.37
C GLY A 188 9.73 9.95 6.57
N SER A 189 10.37 9.34 7.57
CA SER A 189 11.80 9.55 7.87
C SER A 189 12.73 8.58 7.15
N ARG A 190 12.23 7.77 6.22
CA ARG A 190 12.97 6.63 5.67
C ARG A 190 13.24 6.81 4.17
N ASP A 191 14.52 6.74 3.80
CA ASP A 191 14.92 6.66 2.40
C ASP A 191 14.64 5.24 1.86
N LEU A 192 13.96 5.17 0.71
CA LEU A 192 13.46 3.93 0.14
C LEU A 192 14.14 3.54 -1.17
N GLY A 193 14.49 4.51 -2.00
CA GLY A 193 14.98 4.24 -3.34
C GLY A 193 15.70 5.41 -3.98
N HIS A 194 16.29 5.12 -5.12
CA HIS A 194 17.02 6.07 -5.94
C HIS A 194 16.39 6.13 -7.32
N VAL A 195 16.27 7.34 -7.85
CA VAL A 195 15.80 7.61 -9.20
C VAL A 195 16.69 8.65 -9.85
N ASN A 196 16.98 8.45 -11.13
CA ASN A 196 17.76 9.39 -11.92
C ASN A 196 17.20 9.57 -13.33
N ALA A 197 17.54 10.68 -13.97
CA ALA A 197 17.37 10.86 -15.40
C ALA A 197 18.43 11.77 -15.99
N GLN A 198 18.73 11.58 -17.27
CA GLN A 198 19.71 12.36 -18.03
C GLN A 198 19.22 12.59 -19.46
N ILE A 199 19.71 13.65 -20.11
CA ILE A 199 19.36 13.96 -21.51
C ILE A 199 20.00 12.93 -22.43
N VAL A 200 19.20 12.39 -23.36
CA VAL A 200 19.70 11.48 -24.41
C VAL A 200 19.62 12.08 -25.81
N ALA A 201 18.60 12.88 -26.10
CA ALA A 201 18.45 13.55 -27.39
C ALA A 201 17.53 14.77 -27.28
N GLY A 202 18.07 15.97 -27.50
CA GLY A 202 17.30 17.22 -27.45
C GLY A 202 16.61 17.41 -26.10
N LYS A 203 15.28 17.30 -26.08
CA LYS A 203 14.43 17.40 -24.86
C LYS A 203 13.91 16.03 -24.38
N THR A 204 14.48 14.95 -24.88
CA THR A 204 14.19 13.57 -24.47
C THR A 204 15.19 13.15 -23.41
N TRP A 205 14.68 12.66 -22.29
CA TRP A 205 15.46 12.19 -21.16
C TRP A 205 15.31 10.68 -21.01
N SER A 206 16.37 9.99 -20.60
CA SER A 206 16.30 8.59 -20.18
C SER A 206 16.40 8.50 -18.67
N TRP A 207 15.57 7.65 -18.05
CA TRP A 207 15.53 7.48 -16.60
C TRP A 207 15.83 6.04 -16.16
N GLY A 208 16.26 5.94 -14.90
CA GLY A 208 16.47 4.68 -14.21
C GLY A 208 16.12 4.80 -12.74
N PHE A 209 15.74 3.69 -12.11
CA PHE A 209 15.38 3.67 -10.69
C PHE A 209 15.59 2.30 -10.06
N TYR A 210 15.68 2.28 -8.73
CA TYR A 210 15.55 1.06 -7.92
C TYR A 210 15.05 1.41 -6.51
N VAL A 211 14.39 0.44 -5.87
CA VAL A 211 13.99 0.52 -4.45
C VAL A 211 14.95 -0.38 -3.68
N GLY A 212 15.87 0.22 -2.93
CA GLY A 212 16.95 -0.49 -2.25
C GLY A 212 16.75 -0.70 -0.75
N ALA A 213 15.82 0.03 -0.12
CA ALA A 213 15.55 -0.16 1.29
C ALA A 213 14.97 -1.54 1.58
N GLU A 214 15.37 -2.14 2.71
CA GLU A 214 14.87 -3.43 3.16
C GLU A 214 13.37 -3.36 3.49
N ASN A 215 12.59 -4.40 3.18
CA ASN A 215 11.15 -4.44 3.48
C ASN A 215 10.40 -3.13 3.07
N PRO A 216 10.53 -2.67 1.81
CA PRO A 216 9.91 -1.42 1.41
C PRO A 216 8.38 -1.59 1.37
N PRO A 217 7.61 -0.54 1.68
CA PRO A 217 6.16 -0.62 1.60
C PRO A 217 5.71 -0.95 0.16
N ARG A 218 4.66 -1.75 0.03
CA ARG A 218 4.11 -2.10 -1.27
C ARG A 218 3.75 -0.84 -2.06
N GLY A 219 4.14 -0.81 -3.33
CA GLY A 219 3.91 0.33 -4.21
C GLY A 219 4.94 1.46 -4.11
N ALA A 220 6.03 1.33 -3.32
CA ALA A 220 7.07 2.35 -3.22
C ALA A 220 7.62 2.79 -4.59
N GLY A 221 7.96 1.85 -5.48
CA GLY A 221 8.43 2.18 -6.84
C GLY A 221 7.38 2.92 -7.69
N GLN A 222 6.10 2.62 -7.49
CA GLN A 222 5.00 3.32 -8.17
C GLN A 222 4.91 4.78 -7.70
N ARG A 223 4.96 5.00 -6.38
CA ARG A 223 4.91 6.34 -5.80
C ARG A 223 6.17 7.15 -6.12
N MET A 224 7.33 6.50 -6.13
CA MET A 224 8.59 7.12 -6.59
C MET A 224 8.50 7.60 -8.05
N LEU A 225 7.99 6.77 -8.97
CA LEU A 225 7.78 7.21 -10.35
C LEU A 225 6.77 8.36 -10.43
N ALA A 226 5.64 8.29 -9.71
CA ALA A 226 4.66 9.38 -9.69
C ALA A 226 5.26 10.71 -9.19
N ALA A 227 6.04 10.67 -8.10
CA ALA A 227 6.75 11.82 -7.57
C ALA A 227 7.81 12.33 -8.56
N PHE A 228 8.53 11.42 -9.22
CA PHE A 228 9.58 11.78 -10.16
C PHE A 228 9.03 12.42 -11.44
N LEU A 229 7.93 11.91 -12.00
CA LEU A 229 7.25 12.53 -13.13
C LEU A 229 6.78 13.94 -12.81
N LYS A 230 6.33 14.19 -11.56
CA LYS A 230 5.97 15.53 -11.10
C LYS A 230 7.16 16.48 -11.24
N VAL A 231 8.28 16.14 -10.62
CA VAL A 231 9.51 16.94 -10.68
C VAL A 231 10.01 17.12 -12.11
N LEU A 232 10.01 16.04 -12.91
CA LEU A 232 10.59 16.05 -14.24
C LEU A 232 9.75 16.86 -15.23
N PHE A 233 8.43 16.63 -15.30
CA PHE A 233 7.57 17.34 -16.25
C PHE A 233 7.18 18.75 -15.82
N ASP A 234 7.41 19.15 -14.57
CA ASP A 234 7.36 20.57 -14.19
C ASP A 234 8.44 21.39 -14.92
N ARG A 235 9.52 20.75 -15.38
CA ARG A 235 10.54 21.39 -16.22
C ARG A 235 10.06 21.53 -17.68
N ARG A 236 10.33 22.68 -18.31
CA ARG A 236 9.92 22.96 -19.72
C ARG A 236 10.87 22.40 -20.78
N ASP A 237 12.05 21.95 -20.36
CA ASP A 237 13.07 21.33 -21.20
C ASP A 237 12.89 19.81 -21.35
N VAL A 238 11.81 19.25 -20.77
CA VAL A 238 11.45 17.83 -20.91
C VAL A 238 10.18 17.72 -21.75
N ILE A 239 10.28 17.04 -22.89
CA ILE A 239 9.11 16.69 -23.74
C ILE A 239 8.82 15.20 -23.75
N ALA A 240 9.79 14.36 -23.40
CA ALA A 240 9.63 12.91 -23.36
C ALA A 240 10.59 12.25 -22.38
N LEU A 241 10.14 11.13 -21.83
CA LEU A 241 10.91 10.28 -20.92
C LEU A 241 10.98 8.86 -21.48
N GLU A 242 12.19 8.33 -21.57
CA GLU A 242 12.47 6.99 -22.08
C GLU A 242 13.03 6.08 -20.99
N ALA A 243 12.66 4.81 -21.03
CA ALA A 243 13.12 3.79 -20.10
C ALA A 243 13.55 2.54 -20.86
N LYS A 244 14.63 1.91 -20.39
CA LYS A 244 15.06 0.59 -20.86
C LYS A 244 14.92 -0.42 -19.74
N VAL A 245 14.27 -1.54 -20.01
CA VAL A 245 13.90 -2.54 -19.00
C VAL A 245 14.23 -3.92 -19.53
N ARG A 246 14.95 -4.74 -18.76
CA ARG A 246 15.20 -6.15 -19.14
C ARG A 246 13.89 -6.92 -19.30
N VAL A 247 13.80 -7.80 -20.29
CA VAL A 247 12.58 -8.56 -20.63
C VAL A 247 12.05 -9.39 -19.45
N GLU A 248 12.91 -9.83 -18.53
CA GLU A 248 12.55 -10.62 -17.35
C GLU A 248 12.01 -9.77 -16.19
N ASN A 249 12.20 -8.44 -16.22
CA ASN A 249 11.76 -7.53 -15.17
C ASN A 249 10.26 -7.17 -15.32
N THR A 250 9.41 -8.18 -15.13
CA THR A 250 7.94 -8.08 -15.27
C THR A 250 7.33 -6.99 -14.39
N ARG A 251 7.89 -6.73 -13.20
CA ARG A 251 7.44 -5.67 -12.28
C ARG A 251 7.66 -4.29 -12.88
N SER A 252 8.85 -4.02 -13.42
CA SER A 252 9.15 -2.75 -14.06
C SER A 252 8.35 -2.57 -15.36
N ILE A 253 8.19 -3.63 -16.17
CA ILE A 253 7.33 -3.61 -17.37
C ILE A 253 5.88 -3.22 -17.02
N ALA A 254 5.30 -3.86 -16.00
CA ALA A 254 3.95 -3.56 -15.55
C ALA A 254 3.82 -2.12 -15.00
N LEU A 255 4.84 -1.64 -14.28
CA LEU A 255 4.91 -0.27 -13.79
C LEU A 255 4.85 0.74 -14.94
N HIS A 256 5.73 0.61 -15.94
CA HIS A 256 5.78 1.53 -17.08
C HIS A 256 4.45 1.55 -17.86
N LYS A 257 3.88 0.37 -18.15
CA LYS A 257 2.56 0.27 -18.81
C LYS A 257 1.46 0.97 -18.02
N ARG A 258 1.45 0.82 -16.69
CA ARG A 258 0.47 1.48 -15.80
C ARG A 258 0.56 3.01 -15.86
N PHE A 259 1.76 3.56 -16.06
CA PHE A 259 1.98 5.00 -16.22
C PHE A 259 1.83 5.50 -17.66
N GLY A 260 1.31 4.66 -18.57
CA GLY A 260 1.01 5.06 -19.94
C GLY A 260 2.23 5.11 -20.86
N PHE A 261 3.37 4.57 -20.43
CA PHE A 261 4.50 4.44 -21.34
C PHE A 261 4.14 3.49 -22.49
N ARG A 262 4.40 3.94 -23.71
CA ARG A 262 4.30 3.12 -24.92
C ARG A 262 5.61 2.38 -25.13
N GLN A 263 5.54 1.12 -25.54
CA GLN A 263 6.72 0.39 -25.96
C GLN A 263 7.22 0.93 -27.30
N ILE A 264 8.52 1.15 -27.40
CA ILE A 264 9.22 1.54 -28.63
C ILE A 264 10.23 0.45 -29.00
N GLY A 265 10.84 0.56 -30.19
CA GLY A 265 11.89 -0.38 -30.62
C GLY A 265 13.20 -0.19 -29.84
N ASP A 266 13.91 -1.29 -29.63
CA ASP A 266 15.31 -1.33 -29.19
C ASP A 266 16.04 -2.40 -30.02
N ASP A 267 17.34 -2.23 -30.23
CA ASP A 267 18.16 -3.17 -31.02
C ASP A 267 18.56 -4.40 -30.19
N ASP A 268 18.54 -4.30 -28.86
CA ASP A 268 18.85 -5.42 -27.96
C ASP A 268 17.59 -6.26 -27.68
N PRO A 269 17.55 -7.55 -28.10
CA PRO A 269 16.40 -8.42 -27.87
C PRO A 269 16.15 -8.74 -26.39
N GLN A 270 17.11 -8.50 -25.50
CA GLN A 270 16.95 -8.69 -24.06
C GLN A 270 16.39 -7.44 -23.34
N VAL A 271 16.16 -6.35 -24.08
CA VAL A 271 15.71 -5.08 -23.53
C VAL A 271 14.42 -4.63 -24.21
N LEU A 272 13.47 -4.18 -23.39
CA LEU A 272 12.29 -3.45 -23.83
C LEU A 272 12.52 -1.97 -23.59
N ALA A 273 12.39 -1.17 -24.65
CA ALA A 273 12.38 0.28 -24.55
C ALA A 273 10.95 0.81 -24.44
N PHE A 274 10.78 1.84 -23.60
CA PHE A 274 9.51 2.48 -23.31
C PHE A 274 9.66 3.99 -23.44
N ARG A 275 8.60 4.66 -23.87
CA ARG A 275 8.54 6.12 -24.01
C ARG A 275 7.23 6.68 -23.47
N LEU A 276 7.34 7.79 -22.74
CA LEU A 276 6.22 8.59 -22.26
C LEU A 276 6.41 10.03 -22.75
N ASP A 277 5.55 10.49 -23.66
CA ASP A 277 5.58 11.87 -24.12
C ASP A 277 4.75 12.77 -23.18
N ARG A 278 5.18 14.01 -22.99
CA ARG A 278 4.51 14.98 -22.12
C ARG A 278 3.05 15.21 -22.51
N CYS A 279 2.73 15.11 -23.79
CA CYS A 279 1.35 15.25 -24.30
C CYS A 279 0.45 14.07 -23.94
N ASP A 280 1.02 12.91 -23.60
CA ASP A 280 0.26 11.71 -23.21
C ASP A 280 -0.09 11.71 -21.73
N VAL A 281 0.32 12.72 -20.97
CA VAL A 281 0.03 12.85 -19.56
C VAL A 281 -0.63 14.18 -19.22
N LYS A 282 -1.52 14.16 -18.24
CA LYS A 282 -2.16 15.35 -17.67
C LYS A 282 -1.96 15.39 -16.16
N LEU A 283 -1.84 16.59 -15.61
CA LEU A 283 -1.79 16.78 -14.17
C LEU A 283 -3.21 16.70 -13.60
N ALA A 284 -3.46 15.72 -12.72
CA ALA A 284 -4.73 15.54 -12.03
C ALA A 284 -4.47 15.19 -10.56
N ALA A 285 -5.16 15.88 -9.63
CA ALA A 285 -4.95 15.72 -8.18
C ALA A 285 -3.46 15.79 -7.76
N GLY A 286 -2.67 16.65 -8.43
CA GLY A 286 -1.25 16.85 -8.13
C GLY A 286 -0.27 15.82 -8.71
N PHE A 287 -0.74 14.84 -9.48
CA PHE A 287 0.09 13.81 -10.13
C PHE A 287 -0.12 13.77 -11.65
N TRP A 288 0.94 13.45 -12.39
CA TRP A 288 0.83 13.20 -13.83
C TRP A 288 0.23 11.82 -14.08
N GLN A 289 -0.88 11.80 -14.81
CA GLN A 289 -1.62 10.59 -15.15
C GLN A 289 -1.73 10.46 -16.66
N PRO A 290 -1.77 9.24 -17.21
CA PRO A 290 -2.04 9.05 -18.63
C PRO A 290 -3.33 9.78 -19.05
N VAL A 291 -3.28 10.46 -20.17
CA VAL A 291 -4.48 10.91 -20.86
C VAL A 291 -5.18 9.63 -21.34
N LYS A 292 -6.27 9.25 -20.66
CA LYS A 292 -7.14 8.18 -21.17
C LYS A 292 -7.58 8.60 -22.57
N GLY A 293 -7.17 7.86 -23.59
CA GLY A 293 -7.79 7.98 -24.91
C GLY A 293 -9.29 7.67 -24.77
N GLU A 294 -10.11 8.25 -25.64
CA GLU A 294 -11.56 8.02 -25.71
C GLU A 294 -11.95 6.53 -25.94
N ASN A 295 -10.99 5.61 -26.03
CA ASN A 295 -11.20 4.17 -26.15
C ASN A 295 -10.36 3.37 -25.13
N SER A 296 -10.63 3.55 -23.84
CA SER A 296 -10.13 2.61 -22.82
C SER A 296 -11.20 2.28 -21.78
N ASP A 297 -12.34 1.80 -22.29
CA ASP A 297 -13.14 0.84 -21.56
C ASP A 297 -12.47 -0.53 -21.66
N ALA A 298 -11.99 -1.01 -20.51
CA ALA A 298 -12.10 -2.40 -20.02
C ALA A 298 -10.89 -2.77 -19.12
N PRO A 299 -11.10 -3.59 -18.09
CA PRO A 299 -12.17 -3.59 -17.09
C PRO A 299 -11.68 -3.14 -15.69
#